data_AF-A0A953FGY7-F1
#
_entry.id   AF-A0A953FGY7-F1
#
_cell.length_a   1.000
_cell.length_b   1.000
_cell.length_c   1.000
_cell.angle_alpha   90.00
_cell.angle_beta   90.00
_cell.angle_gamma   90.00
#
_symmetry.space_group_name_H-M   'P 1'
#
loop_
_entity.id
_entity.type
_entity.pdbx_description
1 polymer ?
#
loop_
_entity_poly.entity_id
_entity_poly.type
_entity_poly.pdbx_seq_one_letter_code
_entity_poly.pdbx_strand_id
1 'polypeptide(L)'
;MQATDRYRNTIGLITILSGLLAAACIIVGAMAVENDFAAFSDPTRTLLHAHNHVLAYWFNILDLFGYYLLLLPLIFHLHQLLKYRSPWMPLITFSGAAYVLVGAIGASVLAAVWPSLMMDHLSAGPADQSAITAAFKTMTLAVTKGLWNILEVLFAAVWWIGTGLLLRSASRPIAWLTIATGLSTLLDAIGNLLGLHLIAEIGLNLYLVLAIIWPIAIGIRLMRGTPDVRHTNEAAQ
;
A
#
# COMPACT_ATOMS: atom_id res chain seq x y z
N MET A 1 -18.60 -25.03 11.24
CA MET A 1 -18.27 -23.83 10.45
C MET A 1 -18.72 -24.08 9.02
N GLN A 2 -19.64 -23.25 8.50
CA GLN A 2 -20.05 -23.35 7.11
C GLN A 2 -18.88 -22.91 6.20
N ALA A 3 -18.78 -23.44 4.98
CA ALA A 3 -17.67 -23.15 4.07
C ALA A 3 -17.46 -21.64 3.82
N THR A 4 -18.56 -20.87 3.83
CA THR A 4 -18.58 -19.41 3.69
C THR A 4 -17.90 -18.69 4.85
N ASP A 5 -18.06 -19.18 6.09
CA ASP A 5 -17.39 -18.61 7.27
C ASP A 5 -15.89 -18.83 7.22
N ARG A 6 -15.47 -20.01 6.76
CA ARG A 6 -14.06 -20.35 6.60
C ARG A 6 -13.40 -19.44 5.56
N TYR A 7 -14.04 -19.24 4.40
CA TYR A 7 -13.56 -18.34 3.35
C TYR A 7 -13.38 -16.89 3.85
N ARG A 8 -14.40 -16.33 4.51
CA ARG A 8 -14.34 -14.97 5.07
C ARG A 8 -13.22 -14.81 6.10
N ASN A 9 -13.06 -15.80 6.98
CA ASN A 9 -12.02 -15.77 8.00
C ASN A 9 -10.62 -15.88 7.41
N THR A 10 -10.42 -16.68 6.36
CA THR A 10 -9.15 -16.74 5.64
C THR A 10 -8.79 -15.39 5.01
N ILE A 11 -9.74 -14.72 4.35
CA ILE A 11 -9.51 -13.36 3.80
C ILE A 11 -9.18 -12.38 4.93
N GLY A 12 -9.93 -12.43 6.04
CA GLY A 12 -9.67 -11.59 7.19
C GLY A 12 -8.26 -11.76 7.74
N LEU A 13 -7.80 -13.00 7.91
CA LEU A 13 -6.45 -13.31 8.39
C LEU A 13 -5.36 -12.82 7.43
N ILE A 14 -5.51 -13.08 6.13
CA ILE A 14 -4.58 -12.60 5.09
C ILE A 14 -4.48 -11.08 5.11
N THR A 15 -5.62 -10.41 5.28
CA THR A 15 -5.67 -8.94 5.33
C THR A 15 -4.96 -8.41 6.58
N ILE A 16 -5.17 -9.03 7.75
CA ILE A 16 -4.44 -8.65 8.97
C ILE A 16 -2.93 -8.83 8.77
N LEU A 17 -2.52 -9.96 8.17
CA LEU A 17 -1.11 -10.21 7.86
C LEU A 17 -0.52 -9.14 6.94
N SER A 18 -1.27 -8.67 5.94
CA SER A 18 -0.91 -7.53 5.09
C SER A 18 -0.51 -6.31 5.94
N GLY A 19 -1.37 -5.90 6.88
CA GLY A 19 -1.09 -4.76 7.75
C GLY A 19 0.11 -4.96 8.68
N LEU A 20 0.31 -6.18 9.19
CA LEU A 20 1.49 -6.50 10.01
C LEU A 20 2.79 -6.45 9.21
N LEU A 21 2.78 -6.94 7.97
CA LEU A 21 3.94 -6.86 7.07
C LEU A 21 4.21 -5.42 6.63
N ALA A 22 3.18 -4.61 6.41
CA ALA A 22 3.32 -3.17 6.17
C ALA A 22 3.95 -2.46 7.37
N ALA A 23 3.57 -2.80 8.61
CA ALA A 23 4.22 -2.27 9.80
C ALA A 23 5.69 -2.70 9.90
N ALA A 24 5.97 -3.98 9.62
CA ALA A 24 7.34 -4.50 9.58
C ALA A 24 8.18 -3.81 8.49
N CYS A 25 7.58 -3.49 7.32
CA CYS A 25 8.21 -2.73 6.25
C CYS A 25 8.74 -1.39 6.78
N ILE A 26 7.90 -0.59 7.44
CA ILE A 26 8.32 0.71 8.00
C ILE A 26 9.45 0.55 9.02
N ILE A 27 9.38 -0.46 9.89
CA ILE A 27 10.43 -0.72 10.89
C ILE A 27 11.75 -1.10 10.23
N VAL A 28 11.74 -2.05 9.29
CA VAL A 28 12.95 -2.49 8.58
C VAL A 28 13.51 -1.37 7.72
N GLY A 29 12.64 -0.56 7.10
CA GLY A 29 13.04 0.64 6.38
C GLY A 29 13.77 1.62 7.30
N ALA A 30 13.20 1.95 8.45
CA ALA A 30 13.84 2.84 9.43
C ALA A 30 15.21 2.31 9.87
N MET A 31 15.34 0.99 10.07
CA MET A 31 16.64 0.36 10.37
C MET A 31 17.61 0.46 9.19
N ALA A 32 17.13 0.25 7.95
CA ALA A 32 17.97 0.28 6.75
C ALA A 32 18.63 1.64 6.54
N VAL A 33 17.92 2.72 6.85
CA VAL A 33 18.42 4.10 6.75
C VAL A 33 18.88 4.68 8.10
N GLU A 34 19.03 3.85 9.14
CA GLU A 34 19.49 4.28 10.48
C GLU A 34 18.68 5.45 11.08
N ASN A 35 17.38 5.49 10.80
CA ASN A 35 16.43 6.57 11.13
C ASN A 35 16.65 7.91 10.40
N ASP A 36 17.48 7.95 9.35
CA ASP A 36 17.51 9.07 8.41
C ASP A 36 16.29 9.00 7.46
N PHE A 37 15.11 9.40 7.96
CA PHE A 37 13.88 9.36 7.16
C PHE A 37 13.92 10.23 5.89
N ALA A 38 14.82 11.22 5.83
CA ALA A 38 15.03 11.99 4.60
C ALA A 38 15.61 11.13 3.46
N ALA A 39 16.26 10.01 3.78
CA ALA A 39 16.77 9.06 2.80
C ALA A 39 15.68 8.36 1.99
N PHE A 40 14.42 8.36 2.41
CA PHE A 40 13.32 7.84 1.57
C PHE A 40 12.92 8.79 0.45
N SER A 41 13.17 10.10 0.63
CA SER A 41 12.85 11.15 -0.34
C SER A 41 14.07 11.59 -1.16
N ASP A 42 15.27 11.24 -0.71
CA ASP A 42 16.53 11.53 -1.38
C ASP A 42 17.34 10.24 -1.63
N PRO A 43 17.33 9.73 -2.89
CA PRO A 43 18.06 8.53 -3.26
C PRO A 43 19.57 8.60 -2.98
N THR A 44 20.15 9.81 -2.97
CA THR A 44 21.59 9.97 -2.70
C THR A 44 21.89 9.77 -1.21
N ARG A 45 20.97 10.17 -0.33
CA ARG A 45 21.05 9.88 1.10
C ARG A 45 20.84 8.39 1.39
N THR A 46 19.99 7.70 0.64
CA THR A 46 19.85 6.23 0.76
C THR A 46 21.19 5.52 0.54
N LEU A 47 21.99 5.96 -0.43
CA LEU A 47 23.30 5.37 -0.72
C LEU A 47 24.33 5.58 0.40
N LEU A 48 24.16 6.57 1.27
CA LEU A 48 25.02 6.71 2.47
C LEU A 48 24.88 5.51 3.41
N HIS A 49 23.77 4.78 3.31
CA HIS A 49 23.49 3.57 4.07
C HIS A 49 23.62 2.29 3.22
N ALA A 50 24.44 2.32 2.15
CA ALA A 50 24.63 1.21 1.23
C ALA A 50 25.05 -0.11 1.93
N HIS A 51 25.75 -0.05 3.07
CA HIS A 51 26.12 -1.23 3.86
C HIS A 51 24.89 -2.01 4.36
N ASN A 52 23.73 -1.37 4.49
CA ASN A 52 22.47 -1.99 4.89
C ASN A 52 21.66 -2.55 3.70
N HIS A 53 22.29 -2.83 2.55
CA HIS A 53 21.65 -3.40 1.35
C HIS A 53 20.73 -4.61 1.61
N VAL A 54 21.06 -5.48 2.57
CA VAL A 54 20.19 -6.61 2.96
C VAL A 54 18.89 -6.14 3.61
N LEU A 55 18.93 -5.12 4.47
CA LEU A 55 17.73 -4.53 5.05
C LEU A 55 16.91 -3.79 3.99
N ALA A 56 17.58 -3.12 3.04
CA ALA A 56 16.91 -2.48 1.91
C ALA A 56 16.17 -3.52 1.02
N TYR A 57 16.73 -4.71 0.81
CA TYR A 57 16.02 -5.81 0.16
C TYR A 57 14.76 -6.21 0.93
N TRP A 58 14.89 -6.50 2.23
CA TRP A 58 13.75 -6.94 3.05
C TRP A 58 12.68 -5.87 3.23
N PHE A 59 13.06 -4.59 3.30
CA PHE A 59 12.14 -3.46 3.25
C PHE A 59 11.22 -3.58 2.02
N ASN A 60 11.78 -3.74 0.82
CA ASN A 60 11.01 -3.85 -0.41
C ASN A 60 10.20 -5.15 -0.52
N ILE A 61 10.68 -6.28 0.03
CA ILE A 61 9.89 -7.52 0.08
C ILE A 61 8.71 -7.38 1.04
N LEU A 62 8.91 -6.75 2.20
CA LEU A 62 7.83 -6.49 3.14
C LEU A 62 6.82 -5.50 2.58
N ASP A 63 7.27 -4.49 1.83
CA ASP A 63 6.42 -3.58 1.07
C ASP A 63 5.54 -4.33 0.05
N LEU A 64 6.18 -5.19 -0.77
CA LEU A 64 5.53 -6.02 -1.79
C LEU A 64 4.33 -6.81 -1.24
N PHE A 65 4.50 -7.47 -0.10
CA PHE A 65 3.45 -8.28 0.50
C PHE A 65 2.52 -7.47 1.41
N GLY A 66 3.06 -6.48 2.12
CA GLY A 66 2.35 -5.72 3.14
C GLY A 66 1.38 -4.71 2.57
N TYR A 67 1.82 -3.89 1.61
CA TYR A 67 1.00 -2.86 1.00
C TYR A 67 0.25 -3.36 -0.24
N TYR A 68 0.66 -4.47 -0.87
CA TYR A 68 0.11 -4.87 -2.17
C TYR A 68 -0.44 -6.30 -2.22
N LEU A 69 0.38 -7.33 -2.44
CA LEU A 69 -0.09 -8.65 -2.91
C LEU A 69 -1.14 -9.31 -2.00
N LEU A 70 -1.01 -9.15 -0.68
CA LEU A 70 -1.95 -9.75 0.28
C LEU A 70 -3.31 -9.03 0.33
N LEU A 71 -3.46 -7.87 -0.32
CA LEU A 71 -4.75 -7.18 -0.44
C LEU A 71 -5.60 -7.70 -1.60
N LEU A 72 -5.07 -8.47 -2.55
CA LEU A 72 -5.83 -8.99 -3.69
C LEU A 72 -7.10 -9.77 -3.28
N PRO A 73 -7.04 -10.73 -2.33
CA PRO A 73 -8.23 -11.47 -1.93
C PRO A 73 -9.31 -10.55 -1.35
N LEU A 74 -8.89 -9.52 -0.60
CA LEU A 74 -9.80 -8.52 -0.04
C LEU A 74 -10.49 -7.70 -1.13
N ILE A 75 -9.74 -7.23 -2.14
CA ILE A 75 -10.28 -6.45 -3.26
C ILE A 75 -11.42 -7.20 -3.95
N PHE A 76 -11.20 -8.47 -4.30
CA PHE A 76 -12.22 -9.29 -4.95
C PHE A 76 -13.34 -9.69 -3.99
N HIS A 77 -13.06 -9.90 -2.70
CA HIS A 77 -14.10 -10.12 -1.70
C HIS A 77 -15.05 -8.92 -1.59
N LEU A 78 -14.50 -7.71 -1.50
CA LEU A 78 -15.27 -6.47 -1.45
C LEU A 78 -16.06 -6.24 -2.74
N HIS A 79 -15.50 -6.59 -3.90
CA HIS A 79 -16.25 -6.60 -5.16
C HIS A 79 -17.50 -7.47 -5.06
N GLN A 80 -17.37 -8.73 -4.66
CA GLN A 80 -18.51 -9.64 -4.57
C GLN A 80 -19.56 -9.16 -3.56
N LEU A 81 -19.12 -8.53 -2.47
CA LEU A 81 -20.00 -7.98 -1.45
C LEU A 81 -20.78 -6.74 -1.92
N LEU A 82 -20.17 -5.92 -2.78
CA LEU A 82 -20.67 -4.58 -3.12
C LEU A 82 -21.15 -4.44 -4.58
N LYS A 83 -20.98 -5.45 -5.44
CA LYS A 83 -21.27 -5.40 -6.89
C LYS A 83 -22.67 -4.92 -7.27
N TYR A 84 -23.68 -5.17 -6.43
CA TYR A 84 -25.06 -4.74 -6.70
C TYR A 84 -25.42 -3.39 -6.05
N ARG A 85 -24.47 -2.73 -5.36
CA ARG A 85 -24.71 -1.44 -4.70
C ARG A 85 -24.39 -0.24 -5.58
N SER A 86 -23.61 -0.42 -6.64
CA SER A 86 -23.23 0.66 -7.55
C SER A 86 -22.77 0.13 -8.89
N PRO A 87 -23.16 0.78 -10.02
CA PRO A 87 -22.64 0.44 -11.34
C PRO A 87 -21.13 0.73 -11.48
N TRP A 88 -20.56 1.53 -10.56
CA TRP A 88 -19.13 1.86 -10.54
C TRP A 88 -18.25 0.78 -9.91
N MET A 89 -18.83 -0.28 -9.34
CA MET A 89 -18.05 -1.30 -8.64
C MET A 89 -16.96 -1.96 -9.51
N PRO A 90 -17.17 -2.27 -10.80
CA PRO A 90 -16.10 -2.79 -11.67
C PRO A 90 -14.90 -1.85 -11.76
N LEU A 91 -15.13 -0.54 -11.90
CA LEU A 91 -14.07 0.48 -11.93
C LEU A 91 -13.33 0.58 -10.58
N ILE A 92 -14.07 0.56 -9.47
CA ILE A 92 -13.49 0.60 -8.12
C ILE A 92 -12.59 -0.63 -7.88
N THR A 93 -13.05 -1.82 -8.29
CA THR A 93 -12.27 -3.06 -8.19
C THR A 93 -11.06 -3.07 -9.11
N PHE A 94 -11.22 -2.63 -10.36
CA PHE A 94 -10.10 -2.45 -11.28
C PHE A 94 -9.04 -1.53 -10.67
N SER A 95 -9.46 -0.40 -10.10
CA SER A 95 -8.55 0.54 -9.45
C SER A 95 -7.82 -0.11 -8.28
N GLY A 96 -8.50 -0.89 -7.44
CA GLY A 96 -7.83 -1.64 -6.35
C GLY A 96 -6.80 -2.66 -6.87
N ALA A 97 -7.14 -3.40 -7.93
CA ALA A 97 -6.22 -4.34 -8.55
C ALA A 97 -5.03 -3.64 -9.25
N ALA A 98 -5.26 -2.50 -9.89
CA ALA A 98 -4.24 -1.68 -10.52
C ALA A 98 -3.27 -1.08 -9.49
N TYR A 99 -3.79 -0.58 -8.36
CA TYR A 99 -2.99 -0.16 -7.21
C TYR A 99 -2.04 -1.28 -6.76
N VAL A 100 -2.56 -2.48 -6.52
CA VAL A 100 -1.72 -3.63 -6.12
C VAL A 100 -0.69 -3.97 -7.19
N LEU A 101 -1.08 -4.00 -8.46
CA LEU A 101 -0.20 -4.38 -9.56
C LEU A 101 0.96 -3.39 -9.72
N VAL A 102 0.66 -2.09 -9.79
CA VAL A 102 1.67 -1.04 -9.97
C VAL A 102 2.60 -0.99 -8.75
N GLY A 103 2.04 -1.05 -7.55
CA GLY A 103 2.80 -1.08 -6.30
C GLY A 103 3.75 -2.27 -6.23
N ALA A 104 3.26 -3.47 -6.53
CA ALA A 104 4.05 -4.70 -6.56
C ALA A 104 5.18 -4.68 -7.62
N ILE A 105 4.93 -4.08 -8.79
CA ILE A 105 5.98 -3.87 -9.80
C ILE A 105 7.06 -2.96 -9.22
N GLY A 106 6.69 -1.82 -8.62
CA GLY A 106 7.65 -0.91 -8.01
C GLY A 106 8.50 -1.60 -6.94
N ALA A 107 7.85 -2.27 -5.99
CA ALA A 107 8.53 -2.95 -4.88
C ALA A 107 9.47 -4.06 -5.37
N SER A 108 9.04 -4.86 -6.36
CA SER A 108 9.88 -5.92 -6.93
C SER A 108 11.08 -5.37 -7.71
N VAL A 109 10.90 -4.27 -8.45
CA VAL A 109 12.01 -3.59 -9.14
C VAL A 109 13.02 -3.06 -8.12
N LEU A 110 12.58 -2.38 -7.06
CA LEU A 110 13.49 -1.86 -6.04
C LEU A 110 14.15 -2.98 -5.23
N ALA A 111 13.44 -4.06 -4.93
CA ALA A 111 14.02 -5.25 -4.29
C ALA A 111 15.16 -5.86 -5.13
N ALA A 112 15.07 -5.82 -6.46
CA ALA A 112 16.13 -6.31 -7.33
C ALA A 112 17.28 -5.30 -7.47
N VAL A 113 16.95 -4.03 -7.65
CA VAL A 113 17.91 -2.99 -8.06
C VAL A 113 18.67 -2.38 -6.89
N TRP A 114 17.98 -2.04 -5.79
CA TRP A 114 18.62 -1.38 -4.64
C TRP A 114 19.78 -2.18 -4.05
N PRO A 115 19.61 -3.46 -3.64
CA PRO A 115 20.71 -4.17 -3.01
C PRO A 115 21.91 -4.33 -3.93
N SER A 116 21.69 -4.60 -5.23
CA SER A 116 22.77 -4.72 -6.21
C SER A 116 23.56 -3.41 -6.34
N LEU A 117 22.87 -2.30 -6.61
CA LEU A 117 23.54 -1.01 -6.80
C LEU A 117 24.18 -0.48 -5.51
N MET A 118 23.60 -0.78 -4.34
CA MET A 118 24.22 -0.45 -3.05
C MET A 118 25.54 -1.22 -2.86
N MET A 119 25.56 -2.53 -3.15
CA MET A 119 26.79 -3.33 -3.08
C MET A 119 27.86 -2.87 -4.08
N ASP A 120 27.45 -2.59 -5.31
CA ASP A 120 28.36 -2.09 -6.35
C ASP A 120 28.95 -0.72 -5.93
N HIS A 121 28.13 0.16 -5.36
CA HIS A 121 28.56 1.48 -4.88
C HIS A 121 29.64 1.38 -3.78
N LEU A 122 29.52 0.42 -2.86
CA LEU A 122 30.49 0.20 -1.78
C LEU A 122 31.85 -0.27 -2.27
N SER A 123 31.90 -0.99 -3.39
CA SER A 123 33.11 -1.62 -3.92
C SER A 123 33.75 -0.84 -5.08
N ALA A 124 33.02 0.14 -5.64
CA ALA A 124 33.44 0.93 -6.78
C ALA A 124 34.49 2.00 -6.44
N GLY A 125 35.37 2.28 -7.40
CA GLY A 125 36.25 3.46 -7.35
C GLY A 125 35.48 4.78 -7.58
N PRO A 126 36.10 5.95 -7.33
CA PRO A 126 35.41 7.24 -7.37
C PRO A 126 34.72 7.58 -8.70
N ALA A 127 35.31 7.16 -9.82
CA ALA A 127 34.73 7.38 -11.15
C ALA A 127 33.44 6.57 -11.37
N ASP A 128 33.44 5.30 -10.97
CA ASP A 128 32.30 4.39 -11.15
C ASP A 128 31.18 4.66 -10.13
N GLN A 129 31.52 5.15 -8.93
CA GLN A 129 30.53 5.55 -7.93
C GLN A 129 29.56 6.64 -8.43
N SER A 130 30.04 7.57 -9.25
CA SER A 130 29.20 8.62 -9.85
C SER A 130 28.15 8.02 -10.80
N ALA A 131 28.56 7.08 -11.66
CA ALA A 131 27.66 6.39 -12.58
C ALA A 131 26.63 5.54 -11.84
N ILE A 132 27.05 4.79 -10.81
CA ILE A 132 26.15 3.97 -9.98
C ILE A 132 25.14 4.85 -9.24
N THR A 133 25.56 6.00 -8.72
CA THR A 133 24.67 6.97 -8.05
C THR A 133 23.61 7.50 -9.00
N ALA A 134 23.98 7.84 -10.23
CA ALA A 134 23.03 8.28 -11.25
C ALA A 134 22.01 7.18 -11.62
N ALA A 135 22.48 5.94 -11.78
CA ALA A 135 21.61 4.79 -12.03
C ALA A 135 20.64 4.54 -10.86
N PHE A 136 21.14 4.51 -9.62
CA PHE A 136 20.34 4.33 -8.41
C PHE A 136 19.26 5.40 -8.28
N LYS A 137 19.64 6.67 -8.46
CA LYS A 137 18.70 7.80 -8.42
C LYS A 137 17.62 7.69 -9.49
N THR A 138 18.01 7.35 -10.72
CA THR A 138 17.07 7.24 -11.85
C THR A 138 16.06 6.13 -11.60
N MET A 139 16.51 4.95 -11.20
CA MET A 139 15.63 3.81 -10.90
C MET A 139 14.72 4.09 -9.71
N THR A 140 15.27 4.69 -8.65
CA THR A 140 14.48 5.06 -7.47
C THR A 140 13.41 6.07 -7.81
N LEU A 141 13.72 7.15 -8.55
CA LEU A 141 12.73 8.16 -8.93
C LEU A 141 11.68 7.62 -9.90
N ALA A 142 12.08 6.75 -10.83
CA ALA A 142 11.13 6.11 -11.75
C ALA A 142 10.06 5.33 -10.99
N VAL A 143 10.45 4.62 -9.93
CA VAL A 143 9.51 3.89 -9.06
C VAL A 143 8.77 4.83 -8.11
N THR A 144 9.48 5.55 -7.23
CA THR A 144 8.85 6.32 -6.15
C THR A 144 8.03 7.48 -6.71
N LYS A 145 8.58 8.30 -7.61
CA LYS A 145 7.81 9.41 -8.19
C LYS A 145 6.88 8.96 -9.31
N GLY A 146 7.36 8.12 -10.22
CA GLY A 146 6.57 7.74 -11.40
C GLY A 146 5.46 6.74 -11.07
N LEU A 147 5.84 5.55 -10.60
CA LEU A 147 4.89 4.47 -10.34
C LEU A 147 4.06 4.73 -9.09
N TRP A 148 4.69 5.00 -7.94
CA TRP A 148 4.01 5.06 -6.66
C TRP A 148 3.26 6.38 -6.45
N ASN A 149 3.96 7.50 -6.30
CA ASN A 149 3.39 8.79 -5.90
C ASN A 149 2.57 9.51 -6.98
N ILE A 150 2.52 9.00 -8.21
CA ILE A 150 1.67 9.55 -9.28
C ILE A 150 0.61 8.52 -9.70
N LEU A 151 1.03 7.40 -10.27
CA LEU A 151 0.08 6.48 -10.91
C LEU A 151 -0.68 5.61 -9.90
N GLU A 152 0.03 4.93 -9.02
CA GLU A 152 -0.51 3.97 -8.05
C GLU A 152 -1.45 4.64 -7.05
N VAL A 153 -1.04 5.76 -6.44
CA VAL A 153 -1.84 6.48 -5.44
C VAL A 153 -3.15 7.04 -6.00
N LEU A 154 -3.24 7.33 -7.30
CA LEU A 154 -4.50 7.72 -7.95
C LEU A 154 -5.48 6.54 -8.01
N PHE A 155 -4.99 5.36 -8.39
CA PHE A 155 -5.81 4.14 -8.34
C PHE A 155 -6.23 3.80 -6.91
N ALA A 156 -5.31 3.96 -5.96
CA ALA A 156 -5.56 3.79 -4.54
C ALA A 156 -6.68 4.72 -4.04
N ALA A 157 -6.62 6.00 -4.41
CA ALA A 157 -7.63 7.00 -4.04
C ALA A 157 -9.03 6.61 -4.56
N VAL A 158 -9.14 6.27 -5.85
CA VAL A 158 -10.43 5.83 -6.44
C VAL A 158 -10.96 4.58 -5.73
N TRP A 159 -10.08 3.61 -5.48
CA TRP A 159 -10.46 2.37 -4.81
C TRP A 159 -10.94 2.59 -3.38
N TRP A 160 -10.14 3.24 -2.54
CA TRP A 160 -10.46 3.43 -1.13
C TRP A 160 -11.63 4.40 -0.92
N ILE A 161 -11.68 5.53 -1.62
CA ILE A 161 -12.81 6.46 -1.50
C ILE A 161 -14.10 5.79 -1.98
N GLY A 162 -14.07 5.16 -3.16
CA GLY A 162 -15.23 4.47 -3.72
C GLY A 162 -15.74 3.34 -2.81
N THR A 163 -14.84 2.49 -2.35
CA THR A 163 -15.16 1.39 -1.42
C THR A 163 -15.72 1.93 -0.11
N GLY A 164 -15.09 2.94 0.47
CA GLY A 164 -15.50 3.51 1.75
C GLY A 164 -16.88 4.16 1.69
N LEU A 165 -17.23 4.84 0.59
CA LEU A 165 -18.58 5.37 0.37
C LEU A 165 -19.64 4.26 0.36
N LEU A 166 -19.35 3.13 -0.30
CA LEU A 166 -20.26 1.97 -0.36
C LEU A 166 -20.37 1.20 0.97
N LEU A 167 -19.36 1.30 1.83
CA LEU A 167 -19.34 0.68 3.16
C LEU A 167 -20.10 1.49 4.22
N ARG A 168 -20.47 2.75 3.97
CA ARG A 168 -21.14 3.62 4.96
C ARG A 168 -22.42 3.02 5.56
N SER A 169 -23.19 2.27 4.76
CA SER A 169 -24.42 1.62 5.22
C SER A 169 -24.18 0.35 6.04
N ALA A 170 -22.98 -0.23 6.01
CA ALA A 170 -22.62 -1.41 6.79
C ALA A 170 -21.82 -1.06 8.06
N SER A 171 -20.93 -0.07 7.99
CA SER A 171 -20.12 0.39 9.12
C SER A 171 -19.58 1.79 8.89
N ARG A 172 -20.10 2.77 9.64
CA ARG A 172 -19.58 4.13 9.59
C ARG A 172 -18.10 4.24 9.97
N PRO A 173 -17.60 3.58 11.03
CA PRO A 173 -16.19 3.68 11.39
C PRO A 173 -15.24 3.16 10.30
N ILE A 174 -15.50 1.96 9.77
CA ILE A 174 -14.67 1.39 8.70
C ILE A 174 -14.78 2.21 7.41
N ALA A 175 -15.98 2.69 7.08
CA ALA A 175 -16.17 3.55 5.91
C ALA A 175 -15.32 4.81 6.00
N TRP A 176 -15.31 5.50 7.15
CA TRP A 176 -14.50 6.71 7.33
C TRP A 176 -13.01 6.42 7.33
N LEU A 177 -12.56 5.33 7.96
CA LEU A 177 -11.16 4.92 7.91
C LEU A 177 -10.72 4.64 6.46
N THR A 178 -11.56 3.94 5.69
CA THR A 178 -11.31 3.66 4.27
C THR A 178 -11.25 4.95 3.45
N ILE A 179 -12.21 5.86 3.63
CA ILE A 179 -12.22 7.16 2.94
C ILE A 179 -10.98 7.98 3.31
N ALA A 180 -10.62 8.05 4.59
CA ALA A 180 -9.44 8.79 5.04
C ALA A 180 -8.15 8.27 4.38
N THR A 181 -8.01 6.94 4.27
CA THR A 181 -6.88 6.30 3.58
C THR A 181 -6.85 6.66 2.08
N GLY A 182 -8.02 6.73 1.44
CA GLY A 182 -8.12 7.17 0.05
C GLY A 182 -7.88 8.68 -0.16
N LEU A 183 -8.26 9.51 0.82
CA LEU A 183 -7.99 10.95 0.76
C LEU A 183 -6.51 11.25 0.97
N SER A 184 -5.80 10.51 1.83
CA SER A 184 -4.36 10.70 2.02
C SER A 184 -3.56 10.36 0.75
N THR A 185 -3.93 9.30 0.03
CA THR A 185 -3.32 8.97 -1.27
C THR A 185 -3.67 10.00 -2.35
N LEU A 186 -4.89 10.53 -2.35
CA LEU A 186 -5.26 11.62 -3.26
C LEU A 186 -4.45 12.90 -3.00
N LEU A 187 -4.21 13.24 -1.73
CA LEU A 187 -3.35 14.37 -1.36
C LEU A 187 -1.91 14.15 -1.82
N ASP A 188 -1.37 12.93 -1.68
CA ASP A 188 -0.05 12.58 -2.21
C ASP A 188 0.02 12.79 -3.73
N ALA A 189 -0.95 12.24 -4.45
CA ALA A 189 -1.03 12.33 -5.91
C ALA A 189 -1.08 13.78 -6.40
N ILE A 190 -2.01 14.58 -5.87
CA ILE A 190 -2.21 15.99 -6.26
C ILE A 190 -0.97 16.80 -5.88
N GLY A 191 -0.40 16.54 -4.70
CA GLY A 191 0.83 17.18 -4.26
C GLY A 191 1.98 16.97 -5.25
N ASN A 192 2.20 15.75 -5.72
CA ASN A 192 3.26 15.46 -6.68
C ASN A 192 2.95 16.03 -8.08
N LEU A 193 1.71 15.91 -8.56
CA LEU A 193 1.30 16.42 -9.88
C LEU A 193 1.42 17.95 -9.99
N LEU A 194 1.12 18.66 -8.90
CA LEU A 194 1.18 20.13 -8.86
C LEU A 194 2.52 20.68 -8.33
N GLY A 195 3.47 19.80 -7.96
CA GLY A 195 4.75 20.21 -7.37
C GLY A 195 4.63 20.81 -5.95
N LEU A 196 3.55 20.51 -5.23
CA LEU A 196 3.28 20.97 -3.87
C LEU A 196 3.87 19.99 -2.85
N HIS A 197 5.18 20.07 -2.63
CA HIS A 197 5.95 19.12 -1.82
C HIS A 197 5.37 18.84 -0.43
N LEU A 198 4.94 19.89 0.30
CA LEU A 198 4.37 19.74 1.64
C LEU A 198 3.06 18.93 1.64
N ILE A 199 2.21 19.14 0.62
CA ILE A 199 0.93 18.42 0.50
C ILE A 199 1.21 16.95 0.17
N ALA A 200 2.15 16.70 -0.74
CA ALA A 200 2.57 15.36 -1.09
C ALA A 200 3.05 14.58 0.15
N GLU A 201 3.95 15.19 0.92
CA GLU A 201 4.54 14.59 2.11
C GLU A 201 3.51 14.30 3.20
N ILE A 202 2.58 15.22 3.46
CA ILE A 202 1.49 15.00 4.41
C ILE A 202 0.60 13.83 3.94
N GLY A 203 0.24 13.81 2.66
CA GLY A 203 -0.56 12.74 2.06
C GLY A 203 0.10 11.37 2.19
N LEU A 204 1.38 11.28 1.81
CA LEU A 204 2.18 10.06 1.86
C LEU A 204 2.30 9.53 3.30
N ASN A 205 2.68 10.37 4.26
CA ASN A 205 2.88 9.92 5.65
C ASN A 205 1.56 9.44 6.30
N LEU A 206 0.45 10.15 6.05
CA LEU A 206 -0.87 9.71 6.51
C LEU A 206 -1.24 8.38 5.86
N TYR A 207 -1.00 8.24 4.56
CA TYR A 207 -1.26 7.00 3.84
C TYR A 207 -0.47 5.82 4.43
N LEU A 208 0.85 5.95 4.63
CA LEU A 208 1.69 4.86 5.15
C LEU A 208 1.20 4.33 6.51
N VAL A 209 0.73 5.20 7.39
CA VAL A 209 0.16 4.81 8.70
C VAL A 209 -1.25 4.22 8.53
N LEU A 210 -2.12 4.87 7.78
CA LEU A 210 -3.50 4.43 7.61
C LEU A 210 -3.59 3.10 6.87
N ALA A 211 -2.70 2.84 5.92
CA ALA A 211 -2.63 1.56 5.20
C ALA A 211 -2.02 0.40 6.03
N ILE A 212 -1.53 0.67 7.24
CA ILE A 212 -1.27 -0.37 8.27
C ILE A 212 -2.55 -0.64 9.08
N ILE A 213 -3.19 0.45 9.55
CA ILE A 213 -4.35 0.36 10.46
C ILE A 213 -5.58 -0.20 9.74
N TRP A 214 -5.83 0.25 8.51
CA TRP A 214 -6.97 -0.12 7.69
C TRP A 214 -7.10 -1.62 7.43
N PRO A 215 -6.07 -2.33 6.92
CA PRO A 215 -6.18 -3.77 6.65
C PRO A 215 -6.35 -4.58 7.95
N ILE A 216 -5.71 -4.16 9.06
CA ILE A 216 -5.92 -4.80 10.37
C ILE A 216 -7.38 -4.63 10.81
N ALA A 217 -7.91 -3.41 10.76
CA ALA A 217 -9.27 -3.10 11.18
C ALA A 217 -10.34 -3.83 10.33
N ILE A 218 -10.17 -3.84 9.01
CA ILE A 218 -11.13 -4.52 8.11
C ILE A 218 -11.02 -6.04 8.24
N GLY A 219 -9.82 -6.59 8.41
CA GLY A 219 -9.62 -8.03 8.61
C GLY A 219 -10.23 -8.52 9.93
N ILE A 220 -10.06 -7.79 11.03
CA ILE A 220 -10.73 -8.07 12.30
C ILE A 220 -12.26 -8.04 12.14
N ARG A 221 -12.78 -7.05 11.41
CA ARG A 221 -14.22 -6.96 11.15
C ARG A 221 -14.73 -8.14 10.33
N LEU A 222 -14.01 -8.58 9.31
CA LEU A 222 -14.36 -9.76 8.52
C LEU A 222 -14.43 -11.01 9.41
N MET A 223 -13.48 -11.18 10.34
CA MET A 223 -13.47 -12.34 11.23
C MET A 223 -14.59 -12.31 12.28
N ARG A 224 -14.98 -11.12 12.78
CA ARG A 224 -16.09 -10.96 13.73
C ARG A 224 -17.48 -11.19 13.13
N GLY A 225 -17.57 -11.19 11.80
CA GLY A 225 -18.80 -11.35 11.06
C GLY A 225 -19.70 -10.13 11.07
N THR A 226 -20.39 -9.90 9.96
CA THR A 226 -21.58 -9.06 9.95
C THR A 226 -22.68 -9.77 10.74
N PRO A 227 -23.38 -9.09 11.66
CA PRO A 227 -24.68 -9.57 12.12
C PRO A 227 -25.53 -9.84 10.88
N ASP A 228 -26.11 -11.02 10.84
CA ASP A 228 -26.83 -11.53 9.69
C ASP A 228 -27.97 -10.56 9.30
N VAL A 229 -27.91 -9.98 8.11
CA VAL A 229 -29.02 -9.14 7.56
C VAL A 229 -30.14 -10.05 7.02
N ARG A 230 -30.02 -11.38 7.11
CA ARG A 230 -31.01 -12.32 6.57
C ARG A 230 -32.25 -12.51 7.44
N HIS A 231 -32.32 -11.98 8.66
CA HIS A 231 -33.48 -12.19 9.54
C HIS A 231 -34.49 -11.03 9.61
N THR A 232 -34.32 -9.95 8.86
CA THR A 232 -35.32 -8.85 8.86
C THR A 232 -36.45 -9.01 7.85
N ASN A 233 -36.45 -10.04 7.00
CA ASN A 233 -37.50 -10.25 5.98
C ASN A 233 -38.46 -11.42 6.25
N GLU A 234 -38.30 -12.17 7.33
CA GLU A 234 -39.22 -13.27 7.71
C GLU A 234 -40.19 -12.90 8.84
N ALA A 235 -40.05 -11.72 9.44
CA ALA A 235 -40.97 -11.24 10.49
C ALA A 235 -42.10 -10.31 9.95
N ALA A 236 -42.27 -10.25 8.62
CA ALA A 236 -43.26 -9.41 7.95
C ALA A 236 -44.14 -10.18 6.94
N GLN A 237 -44.36 -11.47 7.21
CA GLN A 237 -45.44 -12.28 6.62
C GLN A 237 -46.24 -12.93 7.75
#